data_AF-A8NQN6-F1
#
_entry.id   AF-A8NQN6-F1
#
_cell.length_a   1.000
_cell.length_b   1.000
_cell.length_c   1.000
_cell.angle_alpha   90.00
_cell.angle_beta   90.00
_cell.angle_gamma   90.00
#
_symmetry.space_group_name_H-M   'P 1'
#
loop_
_entity.id
_entity.type
_entity.pdbx_description
1 polymer ?
#
loop_
_entity_poly.entity_id
_entity_poly.type
_entity_poly.pdbx_seq_one_letter_code
_entity_poly.pdbx_strand_id
1 'polypeptide(L)'
;MEDQIRNELVDYNRFSITLGVWVAIVVVFISVLAYILKRRLSGGKTVLIVGLCDSGKTVLFSKLINPEYSPETYTSLKENRCEDVSVTSDRLVTLVDFPGSEKLRKKLFGNYLQKNRNSLKGIVFVIDSSTFSRKSRDVAAFFYDVLYESEKKVPVLVACNKQNCPLAKSSQAVRTALEREFGYINGTREAALDSTDGVARKRTLTNTGKCFSWDDLPLLRLDFIECFVKKENGDVGDKQCDIGAIQAWIAAL
;
A
#
# COMPACT_ATOMS: atom_id res chain seq x y z
N MET A 1 -9.23 -19.39 73.03
CA MET A 1 -7.88 -19.31 72.42
C MET A 1 -7.88 -19.96 71.03
N GLU A 2 -8.42 -21.17 70.88
CA GLU A 2 -8.51 -21.87 69.57
C GLU A 2 -9.38 -21.17 68.52
N ASP A 3 -10.54 -20.62 68.90
CA ASP A 3 -11.41 -19.88 67.96
C ASP A 3 -10.78 -18.58 67.43
N GLN A 4 -9.91 -17.96 68.23
CA GLN A 4 -9.23 -16.71 67.89
C GLN A 4 -8.11 -16.97 66.86
N ILE A 5 -7.33 -18.04 67.08
CA ILE A 5 -6.31 -18.53 66.14
C ILE A 5 -6.96 -18.99 64.84
N ARG A 6 -8.11 -19.66 64.90
CA ARG A 6 -8.86 -20.09 63.71
C ARG A 6 -9.35 -18.90 62.87
N ASN A 7 -9.84 -17.83 63.49
CA ASN A 7 -10.29 -16.65 62.77
C ASN A 7 -9.11 -15.90 62.12
N GLU A 8 -7.98 -15.73 62.81
CA GLU A 8 -6.78 -15.13 62.22
C GLU A 8 -6.23 -15.94 61.03
N LEU A 9 -6.25 -17.27 61.10
CA LEU A 9 -5.89 -18.15 59.98
C LEU A 9 -6.83 -18.01 58.77
N VAL A 10 -8.14 -17.85 59.02
CA VAL A 10 -9.14 -17.65 57.96
C VAL A 10 -8.96 -16.28 57.31
N ASP A 11 -8.69 -15.23 58.07
CA ASP A 11 -8.45 -13.88 57.55
C ASP A 11 -7.13 -13.79 56.78
N TYR A 12 -6.06 -14.46 57.25
CA TYR A 12 -4.79 -14.58 56.52
C TYR A 12 -4.95 -15.30 55.18
N ASN A 13 -5.72 -16.40 55.15
CA ASN A 13 -6.03 -17.11 53.91
C ASN A 13 -6.88 -16.26 52.95
N ARG A 14 -7.89 -15.54 53.46
CA ARG A 14 -8.69 -14.62 52.64
C ARG A 14 -7.84 -13.49 52.06
N PHE A 15 -6.98 -12.88 52.86
CA PHE A 15 -6.06 -11.84 52.40
C PHE A 15 -5.13 -12.37 51.31
N SER A 16 -4.52 -13.54 51.52
CA SER A 16 -3.63 -14.19 50.56
C SER A 16 -4.33 -14.53 49.23
N ILE A 17 -5.58 -15.01 49.29
CA ILE A 17 -6.39 -15.29 48.09
C ILE A 17 -6.73 -13.99 47.36
N THR A 18 -7.16 -12.95 48.06
CA THR A 18 -7.51 -11.66 47.43
C THR A 18 -6.30 -11.00 46.78
N LEU A 19 -5.14 -11.03 47.43
CA LEU A 19 -3.87 -10.54 46.88
C LEU A 19 -3.49 -11.33 45.61
N GLY A 20 -3.61 -12.66 45.65
CA GLY A 20 -3.36 -13.52 44.50
C GLY A 20 -4.26 -13.20 43.29
N VAL A 21 -5.55 -12.95 43.53
CA VAL A 21 -6.51 -12.55 42.49
C VAL A 21 -6.14 -11.20 41.88
N TRP A 22 -5.78 -10.21 42.69
CA TRP A 22 -5.34 -8.90 42.20
C TRP A 22 -4.05 -9.00 41.36
N VAL A 23 -3.08 -9.79 41.82
CA VAL A 23 -1.84 -10.03 41.05
C VAL A 23 -2.16 -10.68 39.71
N ALA A 24 -3.04 -11.69 39.67
CA ALA A 24 -3.45 -12.34 38.43
C ALA A 24 -4.13 -11.35 37.45
N ILE A 25 -5.03 -10.49 37.94
CA ILE A 25 -5.69 -9.45 37.12
C ILE A 25 -4.66 -8.48 36.54
N VAL A 26 -3.70 -8.03 37.34
CA VAL A 26 -2.64 -7.11 36.89
C VAL A 26 -1.76 -7.76 35.82
N VAL A 27 -1.37 -9.03 36.00
CA VAL A 27 -0.57 -9.76 35.01
C VAL A 27 -1.32 -9.90 33.69
N VAL A 28 -2.61 -10.24 33.72
CA VAL A 28 -3.45 -10.32 32.52
C VAL A 28 -3.58 -8.95 31.86
N PHE A 29 -3.83 -7.90 32.64
CA PHE A 29 -3.95 -6.53 32.12
C PHE A 29 -2.66 -6.04 31.45
N ILE A 30 -1.50 -6.23 32.09
CA ILE A 30 -0.19 -5.88 31.52
C ILE A 30 0.07 -6.70 30.25
N SER A 31 -0.25 -7.99 30.24
CA SER A 31 -0.07 -8.85 29.06
C SER A 31 -0.93 -8.40 27.88
N VAL A 32 -2.20 -8.05 28.13
CA VAL A 32 -3.10 -7.51 27.11
C VAL A 32 -2.61 -6.15 26.62
N LEU A 33 -2.19 -5.27 27.53
CA LEU A 33 -1.66 -3.95 27.17
C LEU A 33 -0.38 -4.07 26.35
N ALA A 34 0.57 -4.93 26.75
CA ALA A 34 1.78 -5.22 26.02
C ALA A 34 1.48 -5.81 24.63
N TYR A 35 0.49 -6.70 24.53
CA TYR A 35 0.04 -7.26 23.25
C TYR A 35 -0.54 -6.19 22.32
N ILE A 36 -1.40 -5.30 22.84
CA ILE A 36 -1.98 -4.19 22.08
C ILE A 36 -0.89 -3.20 21.66
N LEU A 37 0.01 -2.83 22.56
CA LEU A 37 1.14 -1.95 22.26
C LEU A 37 2.06 -2.56 21.22
N LYS A 38 2.44 -3.85 21.37
CA LYS A 38 3.27 -4.56 20.38
C LYS A 38 2.61 -4.63 19.01
N ARG A 39 1.29 -4.86 18.95
CA ARG A 39 0.54 -4.79 17.68
C ARG A 39 0.46 -3.38 17.09
N ARG A 40 0.41 -2.35 17.91
CA ARG A 40 0.42 -0.94 17.45
C ARG A 40 1.81 -0.46 17.03
N LEU A 41 2.87 -0.99 17.66
CA LEU A 41 4.27 -0.65 17.40
C LEU A 41 4.89 -1.48 16.28
N SER A 42 4.37 -2.67 16.00
CA SER A 42 4.78 -3.47 14.85
C SER A 42 4.25 -2.81 13.57
N GLY A 43 5.04 -1.88 13.03
CA GLY A 43 4.76 -1.25 11.75
C GLY A 43 4.56 -2.27 10.63
N GLY A 44 3.80 -1.89 9.62
CA GLY A 44 3.55 -2.73 8.45
C GLY A 44 4.84 -3.12 7.72
N LYS A 45 4.85 -4.32 7.14
CA LYS A 45 5.96 -4.83 6.31
C LYS A 45 5.56 -5.00 4.84
N THR A 46 4.29 -4.76 4.50
CA THR A 46 3.74 -5.10 3.19
C THR A 46 3.91 -3.95 2.21
N VAL A 47 4.57 -4.22 1.09
CA VAL A 47 4.61 -3.34 -0.07
C VAL A 47 3.67 -3.90 -1.14
N LEU A 48 2.67 -3.10 -1.50
CA LEU A 48 1.61 -3.49 -2.42
C LEU A 48 1.92 -2.97 -3.83
N ILE A 49 1.98 -3.87 -4.81
CA ILE A 49 2.20 -3.57 -6.22
C ILE A 49 0.85 -3.61 -6.95
N VAL A 50 0.43 -2.46 -7.45
CA VAL A 50 -0.89 -2.24 -8.09
C VAL A 50 -0.74 -1.41 -9.35
N GLY A 51 -1.80 -1.37 -10.16
CA GLY A 51 -1.79 -0.71 -11.48
C GLY A 51 -2.66 -1.49 -12.49
N LEU A 52 -2.94 -0.87 -13.64
CA LEU A 52 -3.80 -1.49 -14.67
C LEU A 52 -3.21 -2.81 -15.20
N CYS A 53 -4.04 -3.61 -15.87
CA CYS A 53 -3.57 -4.78 -16.61
C CYS A 53 -2.47 -4.37 -17.61
N ASP A 54 -1.53 -5.28 -17.83
CA ASP A 54 -0.37 -5.12 -18.72
C ASP A 54 0.64 -4.04 -18.36
N SER A 55 0.54 -3.40 -17.18
CA SER A 55 1.54 -2.41 -16.74
C SER A 55 2.89 -3.02 -16.34
N GLY A 56 2.98 -4.34 -16.19
CA GLY A 56 4.22 -5.06 -15.85
C GLY A 56 4.41 -5.36 -14.36
N LYS A 57 3.34 -5.28 -13.55
CA LYS A 57 3.35 -5.58 -12.10
C LYS A 57 3.96 -6.93 -11.76
N THR A 58 3.51 -8.00 -12.43
CA THR A 58 3.94 -9.36 -12.12
C THR A 58 5.41 -9.58 -12.50
N VAL A 59 5.86 -9.01 -13.63
CA VAL A 59 7.29 -9.04 -13.98
C VAL A 59 8.12 -8.27 -12.93
N LEU A 60 7.64 -7.10 -12.48
CA LEU A 60 8.31 -6.33 -11.44
C LEU A 60 8.40 -7.11 -10.13
N PHE A 61 7.31 -7.71 -9.69
CA PHE A 61 7.23 -8.57 -8.52
C PHE A 61 8.24 -9.72 -8.61
N SER A 62 8.27 -10.43 -9.74
CA SER A 62 9.21 -11.53 -9.97
C SER A 62 10.67 -11.07 -9.90
N LYS A 63 11.00 -9.90 -10.47
CA LYS A 63 12.37 -9.36 -10.44
C LYS A 63 12.82 -8.86 -9.09
N LEU A 64 11.90 -8.31 -8.29
CA LEU A 64 12.20 -7.91 -6.92
C LEU A 64 12.51 -9.10 -6.02
N ILE A 65 11.98 -10.28 -6.35
CA ILE A 65 12.26 -11.54 -5.62
C ILE A 65 13.55 -12.19 -6.15
N ASN A 66 13.67 -12.31 -7.46
CA ASN A 66 14.83 -12.90 -8.11
C ASN A 66 15.23 -12.04 -9.33
N PRO A 67 16.32 -11.25 -9.25
CA PRO A 67 16.75 -10.35 -10.31
C PRO A 67 16.99 -11.02 -11.67
N GLU A 68 17.43 -12.29 -11.67
CA GLU A 68 17.69 -13.04 -12.90
C GLU A 68 16.43 -13.67 -13.51
N TYR A 69 15.33 -13.72 -12.75
CA TYR A 69 14.09 -14.34 -13.21
C TYR A 69 13.26 -13.36 -14.05
N SER A 70 13.02 -13.71 -15.32
CA SER A 70 12.21 -12.92 -16.25
C SER A 70 11.11 -13.80 -16.88
N PRO A 71 9.99 -14.05 -16.17
CA PRO A 71 8.93 -14.93 -16.67
C PRO A 71 8.14 -14.29 -17.81
N GLU A 72 7.61 -15.12 -18.70
CA GLU A 72 6.47 -14.75 -19.54
C GLU A 72 5.22 -14.67 -18.67
N THR A 73 4.64 -13.47 -18.53
CA THR A 73 3.49 -13.24 -17.64
C THR A 73 2.20 -13.04 -18.42
N TYR A 74 1.14 -13.68 -17.95
CA TYR A 74 -0.23 -13.47 -18.41
C TYR A 74 -1.03 -12.68 -17.37
N THR A 75 -2.32 -12.45 -17.63
CA THR A 75 -3.20 -11.74 -16.68
C THR A 75 -3.35 -12.53 -15.38
N SER A 76 -2.83 -12.00 -14.27
CA SER A 76 -2.98 -12.60 -12.95
C SER A 76 -4.46 -12.72 -12.55
N LEU A 77 -4.88 -13.93 -12.17
CA LEU A 77 -6.25 -14.22 -11.71
C LEU A 77 -6.39 -14.16 -10.18
N LYS A 78 -5.25 -14.23 -9.46
CA LYS A 78 -5.15 -14.19 -8.00
C LYS A 78 -3.94 -13.33 -7.61
N GLU A 79 -3.96 -12.78 -6.40
CA GLU A 79 -2.82 -12.09 -5.80
C GLU A 79 -1.62 -13.02 -5.62
N ASN A 80 -0.44 -12.53 -5.99
CA ASN A 80 0.84 -13.17 -5.70
C ASN A 80 1.43 -12.52 -4.45
N ARG A 81 1.87 -13.33 -3.48
CA ARG A 81 2.43 -12.85 -2.22
C ARG A 81 3.72 -13.58 -1.92
N CYS A 82 4.77 -12.83 -1.60
CA CYS A 82 6.04 -13.35 -1.17
C CYS A 82 6.44 -12.66 0.14
N GLU A 83 6.66 -13.46 1.18
CA GLU A 83 7.07 -12.98 2.50
C GLU A 83 8.60 -12.97 2.59
N ASP A 84 9.13 -12.17 3.51
CA ASP A 84 10.56 -12.09 3.82
C ASP A 84 11.47 -11.88 2.60
N VAL A 85 11.07 -10.99 1.69
CA VAL A 85 11.88 -10.58 0.54
C VAL A 85 12.92 -9.57 0.99
N SER A 86 14.19 -9.90 0.77
CA SER A 86 15.32 -8.98 0.95
C SER A 86 15.52 -8.15 -0.32
N VAL A 87 14.81 -7.02 -0.42
CA VAL A 87 14.99 -6.08 -1.54
C VAL A 87 16.34 -5.35 -1.45
N THR A 88 16.82 -5.13 -0.23
CA THR A 88 18.16 -4.66 0.13
C THR A 88 18.57 -5.38 1.42
N SER A 89 19.88 -5.59 1.62
CA SER A 89 20.47 -6.52 2.60
C SER A 89 20.01 -6.37 4.06
N ASP A 90 19.43 -5.23 4.44
CA ASP A 90 19.14 -4.91 5.84
C ASP A 90 17.65 -5.01 6.22
N ARG A 91 16.71 -5.20 5.26
CA ARG A 91 15.27 -5.20 5.56
C ARG A 91 14.46 -6.21 4.76
N LEU A 92 13.74 -7.05 5.50
CA LEU A 92 12.76 -8.00 4.95
C LEU A 92 11.38 -7.33 4.80
N VAL A 93 10.83 -7.40 3.60
CA VAL A 93 9.49 -6.90 3.26
C VAL A 93 8.59 -8.00 2.72
N THR A 94 7.29 -7.87 2.90
CA THR A 94 6.31 -8.71 2.22
C THR A 94 5.88 -8.01 0.92
N LEU A 95 6.16 -8.62 -0.23
CA LEU A 95 5.69 -8.12 -1.51
C LEU A 95 4.34 -8.74 -1.85
N VAL A 96 3.41 -7.92 -2.36
CA VAL A 96 2.11 -8.38 -2.85
C VAL A 96 1.87 -7.79 -4.24
N ASP A 97 1.77 -8.62 -5.27
CA ASP A 97 1.28 -8.23 -6.61
C ASP A 97 -0.21 -8.52 -6.70
N PHE A 98 -1.01 -7.47 -6.92
CA PHE A 98 -2.45 -7.59 -7.03
C PHE A 98 -2.92 -7.44 -8.49
N PRO A 99 -3.84 -8.30 -8.96
CA PRO A 99 -4.43 -8.21 -10.29
C PRO A 99 -5.00 -6.83 -10.63
N GLY A 100 -4.66 -6.32 -11.81
CA GLY A 100 -5.12 -5.00 -12.28
C GLY A 100 -6.55 -4.96 -12.83
N SER A 101 -7.25 -6.10 -12.86
CA SER A 101 -8.58 -6.19 -13.46
C SER A 101 -9.64 -5.52 -12.59
N GLU A 102 -10.57 -4.81 -13.22
CA GLU A 102 -11.59 -4.04 -12.51
C GLU A 102 -12.45 -4.90 -11.57
N LYS A 103 -12.77 -6.12 -12.01
CA LYS A 103 -13.54 -7.11 -11.22
C LYS A 103 -12.90 -7.44 -9.88
N LEU A 104 -11.58 -7.36 -9.77
CA LEU A 104 -10.83 -7.71 -8.56
C LEU A 104 -10.50 -6.49 -7.69
N ARG A 105 -10.70 -5.25 -8.17
CA ARG A 105 -10.44 -4.02 -7.39
C ARG A 105 -11.23 -3.94 -6.08
N LYS A 106 -12.46 -4.46 -6.02
CA LYS A 106 -13.23 -4.52 -4.77
C LYS A 106 -12.52 -5.35 -3.70
N LYS A 107 -11.88 -6.46 -4.10
CA LYS A 107 -11.08 -7.31 -3.19
C LYS A 107 -9.79 -6.61 -2.78
N LEU A 108 -9.13 -5.90 -3.70
CA LEU A 108 -7.96 -5.05 -3.39
C LEU A 108 -8.26 -4.07 -2.26
N PHE A 109 -9.29 -3.25 -2.45
CA PHE A 109 -9.63 -2.19 -1.51
C PHE A 109 -10.11 -2.77 -0.17
N GLY A 110 -11.01 -3.76 -0.21
CA GLY A 110 -11.52 -4.38 1.02
C GLY A 110 -10.45 -5.10 1.84
N ASN A 111 -9.58 -5.89 1.20
CA ASN A 111 -8.61 -6.71 1.92
C ASN A 111 -7.36 -5.93 2.31
N TYR A 112 -6.79 -5.14 1.41
CA TYR A 112 -5.50 -4.50 1.63
C TYR A 112 -5.62 -3.06 2.13
N LEU A 113 -6.44 -2.23 1.47
CA LEU A 113 -6.53 -0.80 1.85
C LEU A 113 -7.45 -0.53 3.05
N GLN A 114 -8.39 -1.43 3.35
CA GLN A 114 -9.32 -1.29 4.48
C GLN A 114 -8.97 -2.22 5.65
N LYS A 115 -9.05 -3.55 5.47
CA LYS A 115 -8.84 -4.52 6.56
C LYS A 115 -7.38 -4.60 7.02
N ASN A 116 -6.44 -4.72 6.07
CA ASN A 116 -5.01 -4.91 6.36
C ASN A 116 -4.20 -3.61 6.26
N ARG A 117 -4.84 -2.44 6.38
CA ARG A 117 -4.15 -1.15 6.23
C ARG A 117 -2.96 -0.98 7.17
N ASN A 118 -3.05 -1.51 8.40
CA ASN A 118 -1.98 -1.40 9.40
C ASN A 118 -0.73 -2.20 9.01
N SER A 119 -0.85 -3.18 8.11
CA SER A 119 0.29 -3.94 7.61
C SER A 119 0.93 -3.31 6.37
N LEU A 120 0.29 -2.31 5.75
CA LEU A 120 0.83 -1.61 4.59
C LEU A 120 1.94 -0.66 5.01
N LYS A 121 3.08 -0.81 4.34
CA LYS A 121 4.26 0.03 4.49
C LYS A 121 4.42 1.01 3.33
N GLY A 122 4.00 0.61 2.13
CA GLY A 122 4.03 1.45 0.95
C GLY A 122 3.27 0.82 -0.22
N ILE A 123 2.97 1.63 -1.23
CA ILE A 123 2.27 1.21 -2.44
C ILE A 123 3.13 1.58 -3.65
N VAL A 124 3.41 0.61 -4.51
CA VAL A 124 4.04 0.82 -5.82
C VAL A 124 2.94 0.76 -6.89
N PHE A 125 2.59 1.90 -7.44
CA PHE A 125 1.61 2.03 -8.52
C PHE A 125 2.33 2.01 -9.88
N VAL A 126 2.23 0.90 -10.60
CA VAL A 126 2.93 0.65 -11.86
C VAL A 126 2.09 1.12 -13.05
N ILE A 127 2.66 2.02 -13.85
CA ILE A 127 2.05 2.59 -15.05
C ILE A 127 2.80 2.10 -16.28
N ASP A 128 2.05 1.73 -17.32
CA ASP A 128 2.63 1.54 -18.66
C ASP A 128 2.81 2.90 -19.34
N SER A 129 4.04 3.40 -19.38
CA SER A 129 4.35 4.71 -19.93
C SER A 129 4.16 4.78 -21.45
N SER A 130 4.25 3.65 -22.15
CA SER A 130 4.11 3.56 -23.62
C SER A 130 2.66 3.71 -24.09
N THR A 131 1.71 3.24 -23.26
CA THR A 131 0.26 3.31 -23.57
C THR A 131 -0.47 4.39 -22.78
N PHE A 132 0.24 5.15 -21.94
CA PHE A 132 -0.33 6.15 -21.03
C PHE A 132 -1.19 7.19 -21.74
N SER A 133 -0.79 7.70 -22.91
CA SER A 133 -1.57 8.69 -23.66
C SER A 133 -3.00 8.23 -24.00
N ARG A 134 -3.21 6.91 -24.18
CA ARG A 134 -4.52 6.34 -24.53
C ARG A 134 -5.31 5.91 -23.29
N LYS A 135 -4.61 5.54 -22.21
CA LYS A 135 -5.18 4.99 -20.98
C LYS A 135 -5.17 5.97 -19.80
N SER A 136 -4.82 7.24 -20.01
CA SER A 136 -4.61 8.22 -18.93
C SER A 136 -5.81 8.32 -17.99
N ARG A 137 -7.03 8.34 -18.55
CA ARG A 137 -8.28 8.39 -17.78
C ARG A 137 -8.47 7.17 -16.88
N ASP A 138 -8.28 5.97 -17.42
CA ASP A 138 -8.43 4.73 -16.65
C ASP A 138 -7.36 4.59 -15.57
N VAL A 139 -6.12 5.00 -15.91
CA VAL A 139 -4.99 5.03 -14.97
C VAL A 139 -5.30 6.02 -13.85
N ALA A 140 -5.73 7.23 -14.20
CA ALA A 140 -6.04 8.29 -13.25
C ALA A 140 -7.20 7.89 -12.34
N ALA A 141 -8.30 7.36 -12.88
CA ALA A 141 -9.43 6.90 -12.10
C ALA A 141 -9.03 5.82 -11.08
N PHE A 142 -8.25 4.83 -11.52
CA PHE A 142 -7.79 3.79 -10.61
C PHE A 142 -6.80 4.32 -9.56
N PHE A 143 -5.86 5.18 -9.97
CA PHE A 143 -4.89 5.77 -9.05
C PHE A 143 -5.54 6.67 -8.01
N TYR A 144 -6.54 7.45 -8.44
CA TYR A 144 -7.35 8.30 -7.57
C TYR A 144 -8.04 7.48 -6.48
N ASP A 145 -8.68 6.37 -6.86
CA ASP A 145 -9.35 5.49 -5.90
C ASP A 145 -8.35 4.81 -4.95
N VAL A 146 -7.17 4.43 -5.43
CA VAL A 146 -6.09 3.91 -4.58
C VAL A 146 -5.68 4.94 -3.54
N LEU A 147 -5.42 6.19 -3.94
CA LEU A 147 -5.02 7.27 -3.02
C LEU A 147 -6.13 7.64 -2.04
N TYR A 148 -7.39 7.59 -2.48
CA TYR A 148 -8.53 7.90 -1.63
C TYR A 148 -8.70 6.83 -0.53
N GLU A 149 -8.57 5.55 -0.88
CA GLU A 149 -8.74 4.44 0.05
C GLU A 149 -7.47 4.16 0.88
N SER A 150 -6.26 4.53 0.42
CA SER A 150 -5.00 4.27 1.16
C SER A 150 -4.75 5.20 2.35
N GLU A 151 -5.57 6.23 2.54
CA GLU A 151 -5.36 7.35 3.47
C GLU A 151 -4.00 8.08 3.24
N LYS A 152 -3.89 9.32 3.72
CA LYS A 152 -2.74 10.21 3.40
C LYS A 152 -1.39 9.78 4.01
N LYS A 153 -1.33 8.70 4.80
CA LYS A 153 -0.13 8.31 5.57
C LYS A 153 0.75 7.26 4.88
N VAL A 154 0.22 6.53 3.91
CA VAL A 154 0.97 5.46 3.24
C VAL A 154 1.79 6.07 2.11
N PRO A 155 3.12 5.90 2.09
CA PRO A 155 3.96 6.35 0.98
C PRO A 155 3.59 5.63 -0.32
N VAL A 156 3.56 6.38 -1.42
CA VAL A 156 3.18 5.88 -2.74
C VAL A 156 4.26 6.20 -3.75
N LEU A 157 4.71 5.18 -4.47
CA LEU A 157 5.62 5.31 -5.59
C LEU A 157 4.87 5.08 -6.89
N VAL A 158 4.93 6.03 -7.82
CA VAL A 158 4.48 5.83 -9.19
C VAL A 158 5.65 5.37 -10.04
N ALA A 159 5.64 4.09 -10.42
CA ALA A 159 6.65 3.48 -11.26
C ALA A 159 6.20 3.55 -12.74
N CYS A 160 6.76 4.50 -13.48
CA CYS A 160 6.56 4.71 -14.90
C CYS A 160 7.38 3.68 -15.70
N ASN A 161 6.81 2.49 -15.89
CA ASN A 161 7.46 1.34 -16.53
C ASN A 161 7.45 1.44 -18.06
N LYS A 162 8.21 0.55 -18.71
CA LYS A 162 8.37 0.38 -20.16
C LYS A 162 9.05 1.56 -20.85
N GLN A 163 10.01 2.18 -20.17
CA GLN A 163 10.79 3.32 -20.71
C GLN A 163 11.72 2.95 -21.86
N ASN A 164 11.93 1.65 -22.12
CA ASN A 164 12.58 1.16 -23.33
C ASN A 164 11.78 1.44 -24.61
N CYS A 165 10.47 1.70 -24.50
CA CYS A 165 9.62 1.96 -25.66
C CYS A 165 9.77 3.42 -26.12
N PRO A 166 9.98 3.70 -27.42
CA PRO A 166 10.08 5.08 -27.93
C PRO A 166 8.86 5.96 -27.65
N LEU A 167 7.69 5.35 -27.45
CA LEU A 167 6.44 6.06 -27.14
C LEU A 167 6.24 6.31 -25.63
N ALA A 168 7.18 5.87 -24.79
CA ALA A 168 7.10 6.01 -23.35
C ALA A 168 7.09 7.48 -22.93
N LYS A 169 6.17 7.82 -22.01
CA LYS A 169 6.13 9.14 -21.37
C LYS A 169 7.09 9.19 -20.19
N SER A 170 7.76 10.33 -20.04
CA SER A 170 8.56 10.60 -18.85
C SER A 170 7.67 10.68 -17.61
N SER A 171 8.27 10.39 -16.46
CA SER A 171 7.67 10.53 -15.13
C SER A 171 7.03 11.92 -14.93
N GLN A 172 7.71 12.98 -15.36
CA GLN A 172 7.22 14.36 -15.28
C GLN A 172 5.95 14.55 -16.14
N ALA A 173 5.95 14.06 -17.39
CA ALA A 173 4.78 14.16 -18.26
C ALA A 173 3.59 13.37 -17.70
N VAL A 174 3.84 12.18 -17.13
CA VAL A 174 2.82 11.38 -16.45
C VAL A 174 2.29 12.12 -15.22
N ARG A 175 3.14 12.72 -14.40
CA ARG A 175 2.77 13.49 -13.20
C ARG A 175 1.84 14.65 -13.55
N THR A 176 2.20 15.48 -14.53
CA THR A 176 1.38 16.62 -14.98
C THR A 176 0.05 16.18 -15.58
N ALA A 177 0.04 15.09 -16.36
CA ALA A 177 -1.18 14.57 -16.95
C ALA A 177 -2.14 14.00 -15.89
N LEU A 178 -1.61 13.25 -14.89
CA LEU A 178 -2.41 12.73 -13.79
C LEU A 178 -3.01 13.86 -12.94
N GLU A 179 -2.26 14.93 -12.68
CA GLU A 179 -2.74 16.13 -11.98
C GLU A 179 -3.98 16.72 -12.65
N ARG A 180 -3.91 16.87 -13.99
CA ARG A 180 -5.04 17.34 -14.79
C ARG A 180 -6.24 16.40 -14.75
N GLU A 181 -6.03 15.10 -14.91
CA GLU A 181 -7.11 14.11 -14.86
C GLU A 181 -7.76 14.04 -13.46
N PHE A 182 -6.97 14.21 -12.40
CA PHE A 182 -7.47 14.28 -11.02
C PHE A 182 -8.36 15.50 -10.82
N GLY A 183 -7.99 16.65 -11.39
CA GLY A 183 -8.85 17.83 -11.42
C GLY A 183 -10.21 17.56 -12.09
N TYR A 184 -10.22 16.86 -13.23
CA TYR A 184 -11.47 16.47 -13.89
C TYR A 184 -12.30 15.51 -13.03
N ILE A 185 -11.68 14.53 -12.39
CA ILE A 185 -12.36 13.58 -11.50
C ILE A 185 -12.97 14.32 -10.30
N ASN A 186 -12.19 15.19 -9.66
CA ASN A 186 -12.66 16.05 -8.56
C ASN A 186 -13.89 16.85 -8.98
N GLY A 187 -13.76 17.67 -10.03
CA GLY A 187 -14.86 18.52 -10.47
C GLY A 187 -16.12 17.75 -10.87
N THR A 188 -15.97 16.56 -11.46
CA THR A 188 -17.10 15.69 -11.82
C THR A 188 -17.77 15.10 -10.58
N ARG A 189 -16.99 14.61 -9.61
CA ARG A 189 -17.53 14.03 -8.36
C ARG A 189 -18.17 15.09 -7.47
N GLU A 190 -17.64 16.31 -7.46
CA GLU A 190 -18.24 17.45 -6.77
C GLU A 190 -19.61 17.82 -7.35
N ALA A 191 -19.67 18.04 -8.67
CA ALA A 191 -20.92 18.41 -9.33
C ALA A 191 -22.03 17.34 -9.19
N ALA A 192 -21.65 16.06 -9.15
CA ALA A 192 -22.61 14.98 -8.92
C ALA A 192 -23.24 15.03 -7.51
N LEU A 193 -22.49 15.46 -6.50
CA LEU A 193 -22.98 15.52 -5.12
C LEU A 193 -23.91 16.70 -4.89
N ASP A 194 -23.65 17.85 -5.51
CA ASP A 194 -24.56 19.02 -5.45
C ASP A 194 -25.94 18.72 -6.05
N SER A 195 -26.03 17.73 -6.95
CA SER A 195 -27.28 17.31 -7.58
C SER A 195 -28.12 16.33 -6.75
N THR A 196 -27.61 15.80 -5.62
CA THR A 196 -28.30 14.77 -4.82
C THR A 196 -28.44 15.21 -3.36
N ASP A 197 -29.68 15.38 -2.92
CA ASP A 197 -30.10 15.99 -1.63
C ASP A 197 -29.85 15.13 -0.37
N GLY A 198 -28.73 14.39 -0.27
CA GLY A 198 -28.49 13.62 0.95
C GLY A 198 -27.19 12.80 1.06
N VAL A 199 -26.50 13.00 2.20
CA VAL A 199 -25.67 12.06 3.00
C VAL A 199 -24.57 11.24 2.28
N ALA A 200 -24.32 11.44 0.98
CA ALA A 200 -23.19 10.81 0.31
C ALA A 200 -21.89 11.52 0.72
N ARG A 201 -21.00 10.82 1.45
CA ARG A 201 -19.67 11.36 1.77
C ARG A 201 -18.98 11.75 0.48
N LYS A 202 -18.50 12.99 0.42
CA LYS A 202 -17.73 13.53 -0.69
C LYS A 202 -16.51 12.66 -0.98
N ARG A 203 -16.61 11.77 -1.99
CA ARG A 203 -15.50 10.88 -2.41
C ARG A 203 -14.46 11.65 -3.24
N THR A 204 -14.02 12.80 -2.72
CA THR A 204 -12.98 13.62 -3.34
C THR A 204 -11.71 13.64 -2.50
N LEU A 205 -10.55 13.68 -3.15
CA LEU A 205 -9.23 13.79 -2.50
C LEU A 205 -9.01 15.20 -1.92
N THR A 206 -9.52 16.20 -2.61
CA THR A 206 -9.42 17.63 -2.26
C THR A 206 -10.74 18.34 -2.55
N ASN A 207 -10.82 19.60 -2.13
CA ASN A 207 -11.96 20.51 -2.40
C ASN A 207 -11.60 21.56 -3.46
N THR A 208 -10.51 21.35 -4.21
CA THR A 208 -10.01 22.29 -5.23
C THR A 208 -10.66 22.09 -6.60
N GLY A 209 -11.60 21.14 -6.70
CA GLY A 209 -12.32 20.84 -7.94
C GLY A 209 -11.38 20.60 -9.11
N LYS A 210 -11.63 21.32 -10.21
CA LYS A 210 -10.81 21.24 -11.44
C LYS A 210 -9.40 21.81 -11.30
N CYS A 211 -9.12 22.58 -10.27
CA CYS A 211 -7.82 23.18 -9.99
C CYS A 211 -6.98 22.31 -9.04
N PHE A 212 -7.09 20.98 -9.17
CA PHE A 212 -6.29 20.06 -8.36
C PHE A 212 -4.81 20.27 -8.62
N SER A 213 -4.03 20.35 -7.54
CA SER A 213 -2.58 20.22 -7.60
C SER A 213 -2.06 19.18 -6.62
N TRP A 214 -0.90 18.57 -6.92
CA TRP A 214 -0.22 17.68 -5.97
C TRP A 214 0.11 18.38 -4.64
N ASP A 215 0.30 19.69 -4.67
CA ASP A 215 0.56 20.51 -3.47
C ASP A 215 -0.65 20.58 -2.52
N ASP A 216 -1.86 20.31 -3.03
CA ASP A 216 -3.08 20.20 -2.21
C ASP A 216 -3.07 18.97 -1.27
N LEU A 217 -2.11 18.06 -1.45
CA LEU A 217 -1.94 16.84 -0.66
C LEU A 217 -0.60 16.83 0.12
N PRO A 218 -0.36 17.78 1.04
CA PRO A 218 0.96 17.98 1.67
C PRO A 218 1.42 16.81 2.57
N LEU A 219 0.48 15.98 3.04
CA LEU A 219 0.79 14.81 3.85
C LEU A 219 1.16 13.57 3.01
N LEU A 220 0.83 13.57 1.72
CA LEU A 220 1.07 12.44 0.83
C LEU A 220 2.55 12.43 0.43
N ARG A 221 3.25 11.34 0.77
CA ARG A 221 4.57 11.05 0.20
C ARG A 221 4.38 10.37 -1.15
N LEU A 222 4.56 11.13 -2.23
CA LEU A 222 4.34 10.69 -3.60
C LEU A 222 5.57 10.94 -4.47
N ASP A 223 6.22 9.86 -4.88
CA ASP A 223 7.39 9.88 -5.76
C ASP A 223 7.04 9.33 -7.14
N PHE A 224 7.72 9.82 -8.18
CA PHE A 224 7.61 9.31 -9.54
C PHE A 224 8.98 8.86 -10.01
N ILE A 225 9.08 7.63 -10.51
CA ILE A 225 10.33 7.04 -10.96
C ILE A 225 10.10 6.38 -12.32
N GLU A 226 11.09 6.53 -13.19
CA GLU A 226 11.15 5.88 -14.50
C GLU A 226 11.82 4.51 -14.34
N CYS A 227 11.27 3.48 -14.99
CA CYS A 227 11.85 2.14 -14.90
C CYS A 227 11.61 1.30 -16.15
N PHE A 228 12.40 0.25 -16.28
CA PHE A 228 12.23 -0.75 -17.33
C PHE A 228 12.52 -2.14 -16.81
N VAL A 229 11.48 -2.97 -16.74
CA VAL A 229 11.54 -4.25 -16.05
C VAL A 229 11.83 -5.44 -16.99
N LYS A 230 11.39 -5.42 -18.26
CA LYS A 230 11.62 -6.56 -19.18
C LYS A 230 13.09 -6.54 -19.66
N LYS A 231 13.75 -7.68 -19.88
CA LYS A 231 15.02 -7.69 -20.65
C LYS A 231 14.63 -7.71 -22.14
N GLU A 232 15.21 -6.84 -22.96
CA GLU A 232 15.10 -6.95 -24.42
C GLU A 232 16.18 -7.93 -24.89
N ASN A 233 15.78 -9.10 -25.40
CA ASN A 233 16.70 -9.99 -26.10
C ASN A 233 16.81 -9.48 -27.55
N GLY A 234 17.82 -8.65 -27.85
CA GLY A 234 18.08 -8.16 -29.19
C GLY A 234 19.57 -7.96 -29.44
N ASP A 235 20.02 -8.23 -30.67
CA ASP A 235 21.42 -8.23 -31.16
C ASP A 235 22.20 -6.91 -30.97
N VAL A 236 21.58 -5.86 -30.43
CA VAL A 236 22.22 -4.55 -30.23
C VAL A 236 22.09 -4.14 -28.78
N GLY A 237 22.99 -4.70 -27.96
CA GLY A 237 23.23 -4.32 -26.57
C GLY A 237 22.16 -4.78 -25.61
N ASP A 238 22.52 -5.70 -24.71
CA ASP A 238 21.71 -6.07 -23.54
C ASP A 238 21.35 -4.81 -22.74
N LYS A 239 20.16 -4.25 -22.97
CA LYS A 239 19.61 -3.21 -22.10
C LYS A 239 19.26 -3.87 -20.78
N GLN A 240 20.16 -3.72 -19.82
CA GLN A 240 19.96 -4.16 -18.45
C GLN A 240 18.72 -3.47 -17.86
N CYS A 241 17.95 -4.22 -17.07
CA CYS A 241 16.72 -3.70 -16.49
C CYS A 241 17.02 -2.66 -15.43
N ASP A 242 16.27 -1.56 -15.47
CA ASP A 242 16.40 -0.47 -14.51
C ASP A 242 15.28 -0.57 -13.47
N ILE A 243 15.60 -1.23 -12.35
CA ILE A 243 14.74 -1.36 -11.17
C ILE A 243 15.42 -0.87 -9.88
N GLY A 244 16.67 -0.39 -9.97
CA GLY A 244 17.48 -0.02 -8.80
C GLY A 244 16.85 1.10 -7.98
N ALA A 245 16.26 2.09 -8.66
CA ALA A 245 15.55 3.18 -8.02
C ALA A 245 14.31 2.71 -7.22
N ILE A 246 13.60 1.68 -7.70
CA ILE A 246 12.48 1.06 -6.98
C ILE A 246 12.98 0.32 -5.73
N GLN A 247 14.09 -0.43 -5.86
CA GLN A 247 14.69 -1.14 -4.74
C GLN A 247 15.14 -0.18 -3.64
N ALA A 248 15.80 0.93 -4.01
CA ALA A 248 16.22 1.97 -3.10
C ALA A 248 15.02 2.65 -2.40
N TRP A 249 13.94 2.92 -3.15
CA TRP A 249 12.71 3.47 -2.56
C TRP A 249 12.07 2.52 -1.55
N ILE A 250 11.98 1.22 -1.87
CA ILE A 250 11.46 0.20 -0.94
C ILE A 250 12.34 0.09 0.32
N ALA A 251 13.66 0.21 0.17
CA ALA A 251 14.60 0.20 1.28
C ALA A 251 14.40 1.39 2.25
N ALA A 252 14.03 2.55 1.70
CA ALA A 252 13.85 3.80 2.42
C ALA A 252 12.52 3.90 3.19
N LEU A 253 11.54 3.02 2.92
CA LEU A 253 10.29 2.91 3.69
C LEU A 253 10.55 2.54 5.15
#